data_AF-A0A4Q6C2X4-F1
#
_entry.id   AF-A0A4Q6C2X4-F1
#
_cell.length_a   1.000
_cell.length_b   1.000
_cell.length_c   1.000
_cell.angle_alpha   90.00
_cell.angle_beta   90.00
_cell.angle_gamma   90.00
#
_symmetry.space_group_name_H-M   'P 1'
#
loop_
_entity.id
_entity.type
_entity.pdbx_description
1 polymer ?
#
loop_
_entity_poly.entity_id
_entity_poly.type
_entity_poly.pdbx_seq_one_letter_code
_entity_poly.pdbx_strand_id
1 'polypeptide(L)'
;VPMAQGYLNDLAMVEGGAQKASVRVRIEGADAYLNLKSREPGHTRHEFNYAVPVDEARDLLALCIGGLIDKRRHYVRHEGHLWEVDEFLGDNAGLVVAEIELQHADEAFAMPAWADRQVTDSLRYYNLALASRPYSQWTDAERAATDIP
;
A
#
# COMPACT_ATOMS: atom_id res chain seq x y z
N VAL A 1 9.71 8.31 -6.68
CA VAL A 1 8.51 9.16 -6.56
C VAL A 1 8.09 9.18 -5.11
N PRO A 2 8.03 10.36 -4.46
CA PRO A 2 7.49 10.45 -3.10
C PRO A 2 6.00 10.13 -3.12
N MET A 3 5.54 9.34 -2.15
CA MET A 3 4.16 8.89 -2.05
C MET A 3 3.69 8.97 -0.62
N ALA A 4 2.47 9.47 -0.43
CA ALA A 4 1.80 9.46 0.86
C ALA A 4 0.36 8.98 0.68
N GLN A 5 -0.16 8.19 1.61
CA GLN A 5 -1.56 7.79 1.62
C GLN A 5 -2.08 7.57 3.03
N GLY A 6 -3.39 7.74 3.19
CA GLY A 6 -4.12 7.52 4.42
C GLY A 6 -5.60 7.27 4.17
N TYR A 7 -6.31 6.86 5.21
CA TYR A 7 -7.74 6.57 5.15
C TYR A 7 -8.52 7.55 6.01
N LEU A 8 -9.55 8.18 5.45
CA LEU A 8 -10.37 9.16 6.16
C LEU A 8 -11.34 8.52 7.16
N ASN A 9 -11.57 7.22 7.06
CA ASN A 9 -12.54 6.52 7.87
C ASN A 9 -12.04 5.15 8.33
N ASP A 10 -12.58 4.71 9.46
CA ASP A 10 -12.06 3.55 10.19
C ASP A 10 -12.39 2.28 9.43
N LEU A 11 -11.35 1.59 9.00
CA LEU A 11 -11.51 0.39 8.18
C LEU A 11 -12.01 -0.80 8.99
N ALA A 12 -11.79 -0.83 10.31
CA ALA A 12 -12.44 -1.81 11.17
C ALA A 12 -13.96 -1.58 11.18
N MET A 13 -14.41 -0.32 11.12
CA MET A 13 -15.84 0.01 11.01
C MET A 13 -16.39 -0.29 9.61
N VAL A 14 -15.57 -0.18 8.56
CA VAL A 14 -15.94 -0.64 7.21
C VAL A 14 -16.06 -2.16 7.18
N GLU A 15 -15.10 -2.91 7.70
CA GLU A 15 -15.13 -4.37 7.76
C GLU A 15 -16.30 -4.88 8.60
N GLY A 16 -16.52 -4.27 9.77
CA GLY A 16 -17.66 -4.55 10.66
C GLY A 16 -19.01 -4.11 10.10
N GLY A 17 -19.02 -3.24 9.08
CA GLY A 17 -20.24 -2.84 8.36
C GLY A 17 -21.00 -1.64 8.89
N ALA A 18 -20.47 -1.00 9.94
CA ALA A 18 -20.95 0.29 10.39
C ALA A 18 -20.73 1.38 9.34
N GLN A 19 -19.72 1.22 8.48
CA GLN A 19 -19.47 2.09 7.34
C GLN A 19 -19.57 1.30 6.03
N LYS A 20 -20.10 1.94 4.98
CA LYS A 20 -20.42 1.29 3.70
C LYS A 20 -19.36 1.46 2.62
N ALA A 21 -18.30 2.22 2.89
CA ALA A 21 -17.22 2.43 1.94
C ALA A 21 -15.93 2.79 2.67
N SER A 22 -14.78 2.42 2.10
CA SER A 22 -13.49 2.99 2.49
C SER A 22 -13.17 4.20 1.61
N VAL A 23 -12.59 5.22 2.23
CA VAL A 23 -12.18 6.46 1.58
C VAL A 23 -10.69 6.65 1.83
N ARG A 24 -9.90 6.60 0.76
CA ARG A 24 -8.44 6.72 0.79
C ARG A 24 -8.00 7.97 0.05
N VAL A 25 -7.13 8.73 0.68
CA VAL A 25 -6.42 9.85 0.06
C VAL A 25 -5.02 9.36 -0.29
N ARG A 26 -4.54 9.66 -1.50
CA ARG A 26 -3.18 9.32 -1.95
C ARG A 26 -2.57 10.47 -2.72
N ILE A 27 -1.30 10.76 -2.43
CA ILE A 27 -0.40 11.62 -3.19
C ILE A 27 0.67 10.73 -3.82
N GLU A 28 0.96 10.97 -5.09
CA GLU A 28 2.00 10.31 -5.87
C GLU A 28 2.76 11.36 -6.69
N GLY A 29 3.94 11.75 -6.22
CA GLY A 29 4.73 12.80 -6.87
C GLY A 29 3.99 14.13 -6.91
N ALA A 30 3.56 14.52 -8.11
CA ALA A 30 2.83 15.75 -8.39
C ALA A 30 1.32 15.54 -8.58
N ASP A 31 0.84 14.30 -8.47
CA ASP A 31 -0.56 13.93 -8.65
C ASP A 31 -1.17 13.49 -7.32
N ALA A 32 -2.49 13.65 -7.18
CA ALA A 32 -3.21 13.17 -6.01
C ALA A 32 -4.61 12.70 -6.35
N TYR A 33 -5.10 11.74 -5.55
CA TYR A 33 -6.36 11.07 -5.80
C TYR A 33 -7.12 10.79 -4.50
N LEU A 34 -8.45 10.94 -4.58
CA LEU A 34 -9.40 10.42 -3.61
C LEU A 34 -10.05 9.16 -4.18
N ASN A 35 -9.87 8.03 -3.50
CA ASN A 35 -10.40 6.74 -3.89
C ASN A 35 -11.48 6.30 -2.90
N LEU A 36 -12.64 5.89 -3.43
CA LEU A 36 -13.75 5.37 -2.64
C LEU A 36 -14.06 3.95 -3.11
N LYS A 37 -14.13 3.00 -2.19
CA LYS A 37 -14.47 1.60 -2.47
C LYS A 37 -15.66 1.16 -1.63
N SER A 38 -16.73 0.70 -2.27
CA SER A 38 -17.89 0.20 -1.53
C SER A 38 -17.55 -1.09 -0.79
N ARG A 39 -18.20 -1.27 0.36
CA ARG A 39 -18.21 -2.50 1.13
C ARG A 39 -19.36 -3.36 0.63
N GLU A 40 -19.09 -4.14 -0.41
CA GLU A 40 -20.05 -5.10 -0.97
C GLU A 40 -19.63 -6.54 -0.66
N PRO A 41 -20.55 -7.43 -0.28
CA PRO A 41 -20.27 -8.86 -0.23
C PRO A 41 -20.03 -9.38 -1.66
N GLY A 42 -18.89 -10.04 -1.89
CA GLY A 42 -18.58 -10.70 -3.17
C GLY A 42 -17.36 -10.13 -3.90
N HIS A 43 -17.19 -10.53 -5.16
CA HIS A 43 -15.99 -10.24 -5.97
C HIS A 43 -16.07 -8.90 -6.74
N THR A 44 -17.23 -8.24 -6.70
CA THR A 44 -17.47 -6.97 -7.36
C THR A 44 -17.71 -5.91 -6.29
N ARG A 45 -17.02 -4.77 -6.41
CA ARG A 45 -17.21 -3.61 -5.56
C ARG A 45 -17.25 -2.37 -6.45
N HIS A 46 -18.08 -1.40 -6.10
CA HIS A 46 -17.99 -0.09 -6.72
C HIS A 46 -16.70 0.60 -6.29
N GLU A 47 -15.96 1.10 -7.27
CA GLU A 47 -14.74 1.87 -7.06
C GLU A 47 -14.83 3.19 -7.81
N PHE A 48 -14.55 4.28 -7.09
CA PHE A 48 -14.50 5.62 -7.64
C PHE A 48 -13.12 6.21 -7.40
N ASN A 49 -12.56 6.88 -8.40
CA ASN A 49 -11.26 7.53 -8.30
C ASN A 49 -11.36 8.95 -8.86
N TYR A 50 -11.10 9.93 -8.02
CA TYR A 50 -11.17 11.35 -8.37
C TYR A 50 -9.80 11.98 -8.23
N ALA A 51 -9.33 12.65 -9.28
CA ALA A 51 -8.17 13.51 -9.17
C ALA A 51 -8.50 14.70 -8.27
N VAL A 52 -7.57 15.08 -7.39
CA VAL A 52 -7.69 16.25 -6.50
C VAL A 52 -6.39 17.06 -6.55
N PRO A 53 -6.43 18.38 -6.31
CA PRO A 53 -5.21 19.16 -6.14
C PRO A 53 -4.34 18.60 -5.02
N VAL A 54 -3.01 18.60 -5.21
CA VAL A 54 -2.08 18.04 -4.22
C VAL A 54 -2.15 18.77 -2.88
N ASP A 55 -2.36 20.09 -2.87
CA ASP A 55 -2.48 20.85 -1.63
C ASP A 55 -3.74 20.45 -0.85
N GLU A 56 -4.87 20.26 -1.52
CA GLU A 56 -6.09 19.71 -0.90
C GLU A 56 -5.87 18.29 -0.39
N ALA A 57 -5.13 17.45 -1.13
CA ALA A 57 -4.80 16.10 -0.68
C ALA A 57 -3.95 16.10 0.59
N ARG A 58 -3.04 17.07 0.76
CA ARG A 58 -2.25 17.23 2.00
C ARG A 58 -3.15 17.58 3.18
N ASP A 59 -4.08 18.51 2.98
CA ASP A 59 -5.06 18.87 4.00
C ASP A 59 -5.94 17.66 4.37
N LEU A 60 -6.38 16.88 3.38
CA LEU A 60 -7.15 15.66 3.59
C LEU A 60 -6.34 14.57 4.32
N LEU A 61 -5.05 14.41 4.02
CA LEU A 61 -4.18 13.45 4.73
C LEU A 61 -4.07 13.77 6.23
N ALA A 62 -4.11 15.05 6.61
CA ALA A 62 -4.10 15.46 8.01
C ALA A 62 -5.39 15.08 8.76
N LEU A 63 -6.47 14.77 8.04
CA LEU A 63 -7.74 14.28 8.60
C LEU A 63 -7.83 12.75 8.64
N CYS A 64 -6.85 12.05 8.05
CA CYS A 64 -6.86 10.60 8.05
C CYS A 64 -6.72 10.06 9.48
N ILE A 65 -7.37 8.92 9.71
CA ILE A 65 -7.32 8.20 10.96
C ILE A 65 -6.51 6.91 10.80
N GLY A 66 -5.82 6.52 11.87
CA GLY A 66 -4.80 5.47 11.79
C GLY A 66 -3.44 6.00 11.34
N GLY A 67 -2.55 5.09 10.94
CA GLY A 67 -1.21 5.44 10.46
C GLY A 67 -1.20 5.92 9.02
N LEU A 68 -0.33 6.89 8.73
CA LEU A 68 -0.03 7.30 7.37
C LEU A 68 1.02 6.35 6.77
N ILE A 69 0.83 6.02 5.49
CA ILE A 69 1.87 5.37 4.70
C ILE A 69 2.61 6.47 3.95
N ASP A 70 3.86 6.68 4.34
CA ASP A 70 4.81 7.52 3.63
C ASP A 70 5.92 6.64 3.06
N LYS A 71 6.26 6.83 1.79
CA LYS A 71 7.26 6.02 1.11
C LYS A 71 7.85 6.74 -0.10
N ARG A 72 9.01 6.25 -0.54
CA ARG A 72 9.59 6.60 -1.84
C ARG A 72 9.55 5.38 -2.75
N ARG A 73 8.83 5.50 -3.87
CA ARG A 73 8.81 4.47 -4.92
C ARG A 73 9.97 4.66 -5.89
N HIS A 74 10.70 3.60 -6.17
CA HIS A 74 11.75 3.53 -7.17
C HIS A 74 11.30 2.60 -8.28
N TYR A 75 11.61 2.97 -9.52
CA TYR A 75 11.30 2.16 -10.69
C TYR A 75 12.58 1.52 -11.19
N VAL A 76 12.63 0.20 -11.18
CA VAL A 76 13.82 -0.58 -11.57
C VAL A 76 13.44 -1.50 -12.72
N ARG A 77 14.13 -1.38 -13.86
CA ARG A 77 13.97 -2.34 -14.96
C ARG A 77 14.92 -3.51 -14.77
N HIS A 78 14.40 -4.73 -14.84
CA HIS A 78 15.18 -5.95 -14.74
C HIS A 78 14.62 -7.00 -15.69
N GLU A 79 15.45 -7.52 -16.61
CA GLU A 79 15.12 -8.59 -17.54
C GLU A 79 13.76 -8.45 -18.26
N GLY A 80 13.42 -7.22 -18.66
CA GLY A 80 12.18 -6.92 -19.40
C GLY A 80 11.00 -6.48 -18.53
N HIS A 81 11.06 -6.69 -17.22
CA HIS A 81 10.00 -6.30 -16.29
C HIS A 81 10.32 -4.98 -15.57
N LEU A 82 9.27 -4.26 -15.21
CA LEU A 82 9.36 -3.08 -14.36
C LEU A 82 9.01 -3.47 -12.93
N TRP A 83 9.94 -3.22 -12.02
CA TRP A 83 9.79 -3.40 -10.59
C TRP A 83 9.52 -2.05 -9.92
N GLU A 84 8.50 -2.02 -9.08
CA GLU A 84 8.20 -0.93 -8.17
C GLU A 84 8.78 -1.25 -6.80
N VAL A 85 9.88 -0.59 -6.44
CA VAL A 85 10.57 -0.78 -5.16
C VAL A 85 10.19 0.36 -4.22
N ASP A 86 9.41 0.05 -3.20
CA ASP A 86 8.94 0.97 -2.18
C ASP A 86 9.85 0.97 -0.96
N GLU A 87 10.55 2.08 -0.73
CA GLU A 87 11.25 2.39 0.51
C GLU A 87 10.29 3.12 1.46
N PHE A 88 9.86 2.47 2.53
CA PHE A 88 8.92 3.06 3.47
C PHE A 88 9.61 4.01 4.45
N LEU A 89 8.88 5.02 4.91
CA LEU A 89 9.32 6.09 5.80
C LEU A 89 8.46 6.14 7.07
N GLY A 90 8.82 7.04 8.00
CA GLY A 90 8.09 7.25 9.25
C GLY A 90 8.04 5.98 10.11
N ASP A 91 6.86 5.63 10.62
CA ASP A 91 6.66 4.43 11.45
C ASP A 91 6.93 3.13 10.67
N ASN A 92 6.98 3.20 9.35
CA ASN A 92 7.30 2.06 8.48
C ASN A 92 8.78 2.05 8.02
N ALA A 93 9.61 2.95 8.54
CA ALA A 93 11.01 3.09 8.14
C ALA A 93 11.82 1.79 8.33
N GLY A 94 12.65 1.48 7.34
CA GLY A 94 13.47 0.27 7.28
C GLY A 94 12.83 -0.89 6.53
N LEU A 95 11.53 -0.81 6.23
CA LEU A 95 10.87 -1.75 5.33
C LEU A 95 11.09 -1.35 3.87
N VAL A 96 11.50 -2.31 3.05
CA VAL A 96 11.55 -2.18 1.60
C VAL A 96 10.74 -3.32 0.98
N VAL A 97 9.81 -2.99 0.09
CA VAL A 97 8.98 -3.98 -0.61
C VAL A 97 9.12 -3.75 -2.10
N ALA A 98 9.27 -4.81 -2.87
CA ALA A 98 9.30 -4.75 -4.32
C ALA A 98 8.08 -5.47 -4.91
N GLU A 99 7.37 -4.78 -5.77
CA GLU A 99 6.23 -5.31 -6.52
C GLU A 99 6.59 -5.35 -8.02
N ILE A 100 6.15 -6.39 -8.70
CA ILE A 100 6.29 -6.56 -10.14
C ILE A 100 4.89 -6.67 -10.74
N GLU A 101 4.62 -5.89 -11.76
CA GLU A 101 3.40 -6.03 -12.55
C GLU A 101 3.64 -7.05 -13.67
N LEU A 102 2.80 -8.10 -13.68
CA LEU A 102 2.77 -9.13 -14.71
C LEU A 102 1.49 -8.97 -15.55
N GLN A 103 1.56 -9.35 -16.83
CA GLN A 103 0.42 -9.39 -17.74
C GLN A 103 -0.57 -10.48 -17.34
N HIS A 104 -0.09 -11.57 -16.75
CA HIS A 104 -0.90 -12.64 -16.19
C HIS A 104 -0.18 -13.33 -15.02
N ALA A 105 -0.94 -13.97 -14.12
CA ALA A 105 -0.41 -14.54 -12.89
C ALA A 105 0.70 -15.59 -13.11
N ASP A 106 0.61 -16.35 -14.20
CA ASP A 106 1.57 -17.42 -14.53
C ASP A 106 2.75 -16.93 -15.40
N GLU A 107 2.95 -15.61 -15.54
CA GLU A 107 4.03 -15.07 -16.34
C GLU A 107 5.38 -15.34 -15.68
N ALA A 108 6.29 -15.96 -16.44
CA ALA A 108 7.65 -16.16 -15.96
C ALA A 108 8.41 -14.83 -15.94
N PHE A 109 9.09 -14.56 -14.83
CA PHE A 109 9.96 -13.40 -14.66
C PHE A 109 11.28 -13.82 -14.00
N ALA A 110 12.34 -13.05 -14.23
CA ALA A 110 13.60 -13.26 -13.54
C ALA A 110 13.58 -12.55 -12.19
N MET A 111 13.84 -13.28 -11.11
CA MET A 111 13.96 -12.70 -9.77
C MET A 111 15.28 -11.91 -9.67
N PRO A 112 15.24 -10.60 -9.37
CA PRO A 112 16.45 -9.84 -9.15
C PRO A 112 17.23 -10.34 -7.93
N ALA A 113 18.56 -10.33 -7.98
CA ALA A 113 19.40 -10.82 -6.88
C ALA A 113 19.26 -10.03 -5.56
N TRP A 114 18.69 -8.82 -5.61
CA TRP A 114 18.40 -8.00 -4.44
C TRP A 114 17.02 -8.28 -3.83
N ALA A 115 16.15 -9.01 -4.53
CA ALA A 115 14.87 -9.45 -4.01
C ALA A 115 15.05 -10.79 -3.31
N ASP A 116 14.58 -10.89 -2.06
CA ASP A 116 14.79 -12.07 -1.21
C ASP A 116 13.50 -12.87 -1.08
N ARG A 117 12.65 -12.51 -0.10
CA ARG A 117 11.45 -13.26 0.24
C ARG A 117 10.24 -12.83 -0.57
N GLN A 118 9.52 -13.80 -1.12
CA GLN A 118 8.22 -13.57 -1.73
C GLN A 118 7.18 -13.42 -0.63
N VAL A 119 6.46 -12.28 -0.64
CA VAL A 119 5.48 -11.95 0.40
C VAL A 119 4.10 -11.62 -0.19
N THR A 120 3.83 -12.06 -1.43
CA THR A 120 2.61 -11.75 -2.19
C THR A 120 1.32 -12.02 -1.41
N ASP A 121 1.26 -13.16 -0.70
CA ASP A 121 0.08 -13.59 0.06
C ASP A 121 0.10 -13.11 1.52
N SER A 122 1.14 -12.41 1.93
CA SER A 122 1.31 -11.95 3.30
C SER A 122 0.64 -10.59 3.51
N LEU A 123 -0.59 -10.63 4.02
CA LEU A 123 -1.44 -9.45 4.24
C LEU A 123 -0.74 -8.34 5.05
N ARG A 124 0.22 -8.67 5.92
CA ARG A 124 0.91 -7.66 6.75
C ARG A 124 1.69 -6.63 5.91
N TYR A 125 2.14 -6.99 4.72
CA TYR A 125 2.87 -6.07 3.83
C TYR A 125 1.96 -5.13 3.03
N TYR A 126 0.64 -5.31 3.12
CA TYR A 126 -0.29 -4.49 2.36
C TYR A 126 -0.35 -3.10 3.00
N ASN A 127 -0.44 -2.04 2.19
CA ASN A 127 -0.47 -0.65 2.69
C ASN A 127 -1.52 -0.42 3.78
N LEU A 128 -2.66 -1.11 3.66
CA LEU A 128 -3.71 -1.10 4.68
C LEU A 128 -3.19 -1.66 6.02
N ALA A 129 -2.64 -2.88 6.01
CA ALA A 129 -2.12 -3.49 7.21
C ALA A 129 -0.99 -2.66 7.84
N LEU A 130 -0.10 -2.08 7.02
CA LEU A 130 0.96 -1.18 7.48
C LEU A 130 0.42 0.14 8.07
N ALA A 131 -0.73 0.63 7.59
CA ALA A 131 -1.38 1.81 8.14
C ALA A 131 -2.02 1.50 9.51
N SER A 132 -2.51 0.28 9.70
CA SER A 132 -3.12 -0.15 10.96
C SER A 132 -2.10 -0.61 12.01
N ARG A 133 -1.08 -1.36 11.60
CA ARG A 133 0.00 -1.88 12.43
C ARG A 133 1.33 -1.66 11.70
N PRO A 134 1.99 -0.51 11.94
CA PRO A 134 3.20 -0.16 11.21
C PRO A 134 4.35 -1.12 11.50
N TYR A 135 5.32 -1.16 10.59
CA TYR A 135 6.53 -1.97 10.67
C TYR A 135 7.27 -1.80 11.99
N SER A 136 7.23 -0.59 12.59
CA SER A 136 7.79 -0.32 13.92
C SER A 136 7.24 -1.23 15.02
N GLN A 137 6.05 -1.80 14.85
CA GLN A 137 5.39 -2.70 15.81
C GLN A 137 5.56 -4.19 15.47
N TRP A 138 6.32 -4.53 14.43
CA TRP A 138 6.59 -5.90 14.04
C TRP A 138 7.60 -6.54 14.98
N THR A 139 7.39 -7.82 15.26
CA THR A 139 8.33 -8.69 15.97
C THR A 139 9.58 -8.95 15.13
N ASP A 140 10.67 -9.39 15.76
CA ASP A 140 11.92 -9.69 15.06
C ASP A 140 11.74 -10.78 13.99
N ALA A 141 10.90 -11.78 14.26
CA ALA A 141 10.59 -12.85 13.30
C ALA A 141 9.82 -12.31 12.07
N GLU A 142 8.86 -11.41 12.28
CA GLU A 142 8.11 -10.77 11.19
C GLU A 142 9.01 -9.89 10.32
N ARG A 143 9.94 -9.15 10.95
CA ARG A 143 10.92 -8.29 10.26
C ARG A 143 11.96 -9.08 9.48
N ALA A 144 12.38 -10.22 10.02
CA ALA A 144 13.29 -11.14 9.34
C ALA A 144 12.56 -12.04 8.31
N ALA A 145 11.23 -11.92 8.21
CA ALA A 145 10.38 -12.75 7.35
C ALA A 145 10.56 -14.27 7.55
N THR A 146 11.00 -14.70 8.73
CA THR A 146 11.24 -16.12 9.06
C THR A 146 9.97 -16.88 9.42
N ASP A 147 8.87 -16.15 9.61
CA ASP A 147 7.54 -16.67 9.89
C ASP A 147 6.72 -16.94 8.61
N ILE A 148 7.24 -16.54 7.45
CA ILE A 148 6.66 -16.82 6.14
C ILE A 148 7.29 -18.11 5.59
N PRO A 149 6.48 -19.07 5.09
CA PRO A 149 6.97 -20.32 4.51
C PRO A 149 7.97 -20.15 3.36
#